data_AF-A0A0L0EMN7-F1
#
_entry.id   AF-A0A0L0EMN7-F1
#
_cell.length_a   1.000
_cell.length_b   1.000
_cell.length_c   1.000
_cell.angle_alpha   90.00
_cell.angle_beta   90.00
_cell.angle_gamma   90.00
#
_symmetry.space_group_name_H-M   'P 1'
#
loop_
_entity.id
_entity.type
_entity.pdbx_description
1 polymer ?
#
loop_
_entity_poly.entity_id
_entity_poly.type
_entity_poly.pdbx_seq_one_letter_code
_entity_poly.pdbx_strand_id
1 'polypeptide(L)'
;MVNDITGVNADHLPYSHNFSMLLSVPTWFVTTSILLLILLQLIQPVYLFVLMLLRPFGLHKWWHSPDYQYPVTTGLVRFFFGLFLLYQMAVFISSTGMSRGVNSFLRHIVEGFTGQSIQLNIAMQDDADNAHKYTEIDAVAGSAVDDTEQAKLAEQQAEQQAELNELKVQLSAFEQNADKYERHLQNALTYFIYEYESDSRSRCEITPGTRIIELNDYELLEITKLEGDPARYEFVVKPCISAAIGHQFRSR
;
A
#
# COMPACT_ATOMS: atom_id res chain seq x y z
N MET A 1 15.57 4.07 7.12
CA MET A 1 14.28 4.11 7.84
C MET A 1 14.46 4.27 9.35
N VAL A 2 15.01 3.30 10.09
CA VAL A 2 15.15 3.43 11.57
C VAL A 2 16.03 4.62 11.96
N ASN A 3 17.23 4.74 11.38
CA ASN A 3 18.16 5.85 11.64
C ASN A 3 17.56 7.23 11.30
N ASP A 4 16.73 7.30 10.25
CA ASP A 4 16.11 8.57 9.82
C ASP A 4 15.04 9.05 10.82
N ILE A 5 14.41 8.12 11.54
CA ILE A 5 13.38 8.42 12.55
C ILE A 5 14.02 8.72 13.90
N THR A 6 14.96 7.88 14.35
CA THR A 6 15.50 7.96 15.71
C THR A 6 16.74 8.85 15.82
N GLY A 7 17.39 9.16 14.70
CA GLY A 7 18.65 9.92 14.66
C GLY A 7 19.86 9.16 15.22
N VAL A 8 19.71 7.86 15.52
CA VAL A 8 20.76 6.99 16.05
C VAL A 8 20.94 5.74 15.20
N ASN A 9 22.14 5.16 15.25
CA ASN A 9 22.44 3.97 14.47
C ASN A 9 21.48 2.81 14.80
N ALA A 10 20.96 2.15 13.76
CA ALA A 10 19.98 1.08 13.88
C ALA A 10 20.52 -0.18 14.57
N ASP A 11 21.85 -0.31 14.71
CA ASP A 11 22.49 -1.42 15.42
C ASP A 11 22.11 -1.48 16.90
N HIS A 12 21.75 -0.35 17.52
CA HIS A 12 21.27 -0.31 18.90
C HIS A 12 19.79 -0.71 19.04
N LEU A 13 19.09 -0.92 17.91
CA LEU A 13 17.64 -1.16 17.83
C LEU A 13 17.36 -2.44 17.02
N PRO A 14 17.76 -3.62 17.51
CA PRO A 14 17.70 -4.86 16.73
C PRO A 14 16.27 -5.28 16.40
N TYR A 15 15.30 -4.97 17.27
CA TYR A 15 13.90 -5.33 17.02
C TYR A 15 13.28 -4.42 15.98
N SER A 16 13.51 -3.11 16.07
CA SER A 16 13.03 -2.17 15.04
C SER A 16 13.73 -2.35 13.71
N HIS A 17 15.01 -2.71 13.70
CA HIS A 17 15.71 -3.06 12.48
C HIS A 17 14.99 -4.22 11.76
N ASN A 18 14.70 -5.32 12.46
CA ASN A 18 13.98 -6.46 11.89
C ASN A 18 12.54 -6.13 11.50
N PHE A 19 11.85 -5.33 12.31
CA PHE A 19 10.50 -4.89 12.00
C PHE A 19 10.46 -4.00 10.75
N SER A 20 11.44 -3.11 10.57
CA SER A 20 11.55 -2.27 9.38
C SER A 20 11.76 -3.09 8.10
N MET A 21 12.52 -4.19 8.17
CA MET A 21 12.67 -5.13 7.06
C MET A 21 11.33 -5.80 6.72
N LEU A 22 10.56 -6.21 7.73
CA LEU A 22 9.22 -6.78 7.54
C LEU A 22 8.24 -5.78 6.93
N LEU A 23 8.26 -4.52 7.40
CA LEU A 23 7.45 -3.43 6.86
C LEU A 23 7.80 -3.07 5.41
N SER A 24 9.07 -3.24 5.03
CA SER A 24 9.56 -2.98 3.66
C SER A 24 9.20 -4.08 2.65
N VAL A 25 8.61 -5.20 3.10
CA VAL A 25 8.18 -6.27 2.19
C VAL A 25 7.22 -5.69 1.15
N PRO A 26 7.46 -5.92 -0.16
CA PRO A 26 6.62 -5.36 -1.19
C PRO A 26 5.17 -5.78 -1.02
N THR A 27 4.25 -4.82 -1.00
CA THR A 27 2.83 -5.09 -0.78
C THR A 27 2.26 -6.07 -1.81
N TRP A 28 2.79 -6.06 -3.04
CA TRP A 28 2.39 -6.98 -4.11
C TRP A 28 2.68 -8.46 -3.78
N PHE A 29 3.72 -8.75 -2.99
CA PHE A 29 4.05 -10.11 -2.56
C PHE A 29 2.96 -10.69 -1.63
N VAL A 30 2.47 -9.85 -0.72
CA VAL A 30 1.36 -10.21 0.18
C VAL A 30 0.08 -10.39 -0.63
N THR A 31 -0.22 -9.45 -1.54
CA THR A 31 -1.43 -9.50 -2.38
C THR A 31 -1.47 -10.74 -3.27
N THR A 32 -0.35 -11.11 -3.91
CA THR A 32 -0.27 -12.31 -4.77
C THR A 32 -0.45 -13.59 -3.97
N SER A 33 0.12 -13.67 -2.76
CA SER A 33 -0.05 -14.82 -1.88
C SER A 33 -1.51 -15.01 -1.45
N ILE A 34 -2.17 -13.92 -1.04
CA ILE A 34 -3.60 -13.95 -0.67
C ILE A 34 -4.46 -14.31 -1.89
N LEU A 35 -4.17 -13.74 -3.06
CA LEU A 35 -4.90 -14.02 -4.30
C LEU A 35 -4.76 -15.49 -4.72
N LEU A 36 -3.58 -16.09 -4.60
CA LEU A 36 -3.37 -17.51 -4.88
C LEU A 36 -4.22 -18.39 -3.96
N LEU A 37 -4.26 -18.08 -2.66
CA LEU A 37 -5.07 -18.81 -1.69
C LEU A 37 -6.57 -18.71 -2.01
N ILE A 38 -7.04 -17.53 -2.41
CA ILE A 38 -8.43 -17.34 -2.85
C ILE A 38 -8.72 -18.12 -4.13
N LEU A 39 -7.80 -18.11 -5.10
CA LEU A 39 -7.98 -18.84 -6.35
C LEU A 39 -8.06 -20.35 -6.12
N LEU A 40 -7.20 -20.90 -5.24
CA LEU A 40 -7.26 -22.30 -4.84
C LEU A 40 -8.58 -22.63 -4.14
N GLN A 41 -9.08 -21.71 -3.30
CA GLN A 41 -10.37 -21.85 -2.63
C GLN A 41 -11.55 -21.82 -3.62
N LEU A 42 -11.45 -21.07 -4.72
CA LEU A 42 -12.48 -21.01 -5.77
C LEU A 42 -12.45 -22.22 -6.71
N ILE A 43 -11.30 -22.83 -6.96
CA ILE A 43 -11.18 -24.02 -7.82
C ILE A 43 -11.94 -25.22 -7.24
N GLN A 44 -11.91 -25.42 -5.91
CA GLN A 44 -12.55 -26.56 -5.25
C GLN A 44 -14.08 -26.66 -5.49
N PRO A 45 -14.90 -25.60 -5.27
CA PRO A 45 -16.33 -25.67 -5.55
C PRO A 45 -16.64 -25.71 -7.05
N VAL A 46 -15.83 -25.06 -7.90
CA VAL A 46 -15.99 -25.14 -9.36
C VAL A 46 -15.81 -26.57 -9.85
N TYR A 47 -14.81 -27.29 -9.33
CA TYR A 47 -14.60 -28.71 -9.61
C TYR A 47 -15.83 -29.57 -9.24
N LEU A 48 -16.41 -29.35 -8.06
CA LEU A 48 -17.63 -30.04 -7.63
C LEU A 48 -18.84 -29.71 -8.50
N PHE A 49 -18.98 -28.44 -8.91
CA PHE A 49 -20.04 -28.00 -9.80
C PHE A 49 -19.93 -28.67 -11.17
N VAL A 50 -18.72 -28.76 -11.74
CA VAL A 50 -18.44 -29.48 -13.00
C VAL A 50 -18.79 -30.97 -12.89
N LEU A 51 -18.40 -31.63 -11.78
CA LEU A 51 -18.80 -33.02 -11.54
C LEU A 51 -20.32 -33.20 -11.42
N MET A 52 -21.02 -32.23 -10.81
CA MET A 52 -22.49 -32.25 -10.74
C MET A 52 -23.12 -32.10 -12.14
N LEU A 53 -22.53 -31.28 -13.01
CA LEU A 53 -22.99 -31.04 -14.38
C LEU A 53 -22.67 -32.19 -15.35
N LEU A 54 -21.62 -32.98 -15.04
CA LEU A 54 -21.28 -34.23 -15.73
C LEU A 54 -22.16 -35.42 -15.31
N ARG A 55 -22.81 -35.33 -14.13
CA ARG A 55 -23.74 -36.36 -13.64
C ARG A 55 -24.87 -36.75 -14.62
N PRO A 56 -25.56 -35.83 -15.30
CA PRO A 56 -26.58 -36.19 -16.30
C PRO A 56 -26.04 -36.95 -17.52
N PHE A 57 -24.72 -36.94 -17.77
CA PHE A 57 -24.10 -37.63 -18.90
C PHE A 57 -23.63 -39.06 -18.58
N GLY A 58 -23.96 -39.59 -17.39
CA GLY A 58 -23.71 -41.00 -17.04
C GLY A 58 -22.25 -41.35 -16.74
N LEU A 59 -21.35 -40.37 -16.64
CA LEU A 59 -19.94 -40.56 -16.29
C LEU A 59 -19.77 -40.73 -14.77
N HIS A 60 -20.31 -41.82 -14.22
CA HIS A 60 -20.34 -42.07 -12.78
C HIS A 60 -18.98 -42.49 -12.17
N LYS A 61 -18.00 -42.80 -13.03
CA LYS A 61 -16.71 -43.37 -12.61
C LYS A 61 -15.76 -42.37 -11.94
N TRP A 62 -16.02 -41.06 -12.05
CA TRP A 62 -15.12 -40.00 -11.55
C TRP A 62 -15.63 -39.34 -10.26
N TRP A 63 -16.58 -39.96 -9.56
CA TRP A 63 -17.09 -39.45 -8.30
C TRP A 63 -16.09 -39.65 -7.15
N HIS A 64 -16.24 -38.86 -6.08
CA HIS A 64 -15.35 -38.88 -4.92
C HIS A 64 -15.30 -40.26 -4.25
N SER A 65 -14.17 -40.59 -3.60
CA SER A 65 -14.07 -41.75 -2.72
C SER A 65 -15.20 -41.75 -1.67
N PRO A 66 -15.75 -42.93 -1.32
CA PRO A 66 -16.95 -43.06 -0.48
C PRO A 66 -16.81 -42.50 0.95
N ASP A 67 -15.60 -42.15 1.38
CA ASP A 67 -15.33 -41.60 2.71
C ASP A 67 -15.73 -40.12 2.89
N TYR A 68 -16.10 -39.42 1.81
CA TYR A 68 -16.49 -38.01 1.90
C TYR A 68 -18.01 -37.84 2.09
N GLN A 69 -18.44 -37.51 3.31
CA GLN A 69 -19.87 -37.49 3.68
C GLN A 69 -20.65 -36.29 3.13
N TYR A 70 -20.03 -35.11 3.05
CA TYR A 70 -20.74 -33.85 2.70
C TYR A 70 -20.01 -33.00 1.63
N PRO A 71 -19.69 -33.53 0.45
CA PRO A 71 -18.92 -32.81 -0.56
C PRO A 71 -19.68 -31.59 -1.12
N VAL A 72 -20.98 -31.72 -1.40
CA VAL A 72 -21.78 -30.67 -2.06
C VAL A 72 -22.05 -29.49 -1.14
N THR A 73 -22.52 -29.74 0.08
CA THR A 73 -22.85 -28.68 1.04
C THR A 73 -21.60 -27.92 1.48
N THR A 74 -20.50 -28.63 1.75
CA THR A 74 -19.21 -28.01 2.08
C THR A 74 -18.67 -27.18 0.92
N GLY A 75 -18.80 -27.68 -0.32
CA GLY A 75 -18.42 -26.92 -1.52
C GLY A 75 -19.23 -25.63 -1.67
N LEU A 76 -20.56 -25.69 -1.49
CA LEU A 76 -21.44 -24.53 -1.59
C LEU A 76 -21.14 -23.47 -0.52
N VAL A 77 -20.95 -23.88 0.73
CA VAL A 77 -20.54 -22.98 1.81
C VAL A 77 -19.20 -22.31 1.49
N ARG A 78 -18.20 -23.09 1.05
CA ARG A 78 -16.89 -22.57 0.65
C ARG A 78 -16.97 -21.59 -0.52
N PHE A 79 -17.86 -21.83 -1.48
CA PHE A 79 -18.10 -20.93 -2.60
C PHE A 79 -18.64 -19.57 -2.14
N PHE A 80 -19.65 -19.55 -1.27
CA PHE A 80 -20.19 -18.30 -0.72
C PHE A 80 -19.15 -17.51 0.07
N PHE A 81 -18.40 -18.17 0.96
CA PHE A 81 -17.33 -17.52 1.71
C PHE A 81 -16.19 -17.04 0.79
N GLY A 82 -15.85 -17.80 -0.25
CA GLY A 82 -14.86 -17.40 -1.25
C GLY A 82 -15.28 -16.15 -2.03
N LEU A 83 -16.53 -16.09 -2.48
CA LEU A 83 -17.08 -14.89 -3.14
C LEU A 83 -17.11 -13.68 -2.21
N PHE A 84 -17.50 -13.88 -0.95
CA PHE A 84 -17.47 -12.82 0.06
C PHE A 84 -16.04 -12.29 0.27
N LEU A 85 -15.06 -13.18 0.44
CA LEU A 85 -13.66 -12.78 0.59
C LEU A 85 -13.12 -12.09 -0.67
N LEU A 86 -13.49 -12.55 -1.86
CA LEU A 86 -13.09 -11.91 -3.12
C LEU A 86 -13.69 -10.50 -3.23
N TYR A 87 -14.95 -10.32 -2.84
CA TYR A 87 -15.59 -9.01 -2.76
C TYR A 87 -14.84 -8.08 -1.78
N GLN A 88 -14.54 -8.56 -0.58
CA GLN A 88 -13.79 -7.76 0.41
C GLN A 88 -12.39 -7.40 -0.11
N MET A 89 -11.72 -8.31 -0.82
CA MET A 89 -10.43 -8.02 -1.45
C MET A 89 -10.56 -7.01 -2.59
N ALA A 90 -11.62 -7.08 -3.40
CA ALA A 90 -11.87 -6.11 -4.46
C ALA A 90 -12.11 -4.70 -3.90
N VAL A 91 -12.92 -4.59 -2.83
CA VAL A 91 -13.14 -3.33 -2.11
C VAL A 91 -11.82 -2.81 -1.52
N PHE A 92 -11.02 -3.66 -0.89
CA PHE A 92 -9.73 -3.28 -0.34
C PHE A 92 -8.77 -2.73 -1.42
N ILE A 93 -8.66 -3.43 -2.57
CA ILE A 93 -7.84 -2.99 -3.71
C ILE A 93 -8.33 -1.64 -4.27
N SER A 94 -9.64 -1.42 -4.31
CA SER A 94 -10.22 -0.15 -4.76
C SER A 94 -9.94 1.01 -3.79
N SER A 95 -10.05 0.76 -2.49
CA SER A 95 -9.84 1.77 -1.44
C SER A 95 -8.37 2.17 -1.23
N THR A 96 -7.44 1.25 -1.50
CA THR A 96 -6.00 1.46 -1.28
C THR A 96 -5.29 2.06 -2.49
N GLY A 97 -6.00 2.37 -3.58
CA GLY A 97 -5.41 2.89 -4.82
C GLY A 97 -4.56 1.86 -5.59
N MET A 98 -4.52 0.60 -5.12
CA MET A 98 -3.79 -0.51 -5.74
C MET A 98 -4.46 -1.01 -7.03
N SER A 99 -5.70 -0.60 -7.29
CA SER A 99 -6.48 -0.92 -8.50
C SER A 99 -5.74 -0.63 -9.81
N ARG A 100 -4.90 0.42 -9.85
CA ARG A 100 -4.09 0.76 -11.04
C ARG A 100 -2.96 -0.24 -11.32
N GLY A 101 -2.30 -0.77 -10.28
CA GLY A 101 -1.25 -1.80 -10.42
C GLY A 101 -1.80 -3.16 -10.87
N VAL A 102 -3.02 -3.50 -10.45
CA VAL A 102 -3.72 -4.69 -10.94
C VAL A 102 -4.14 -4.52 -12.41
N ASN A 103 -4.57 -3.32 -12.80
CA ASN A 103 -4.97 -3.03 -14.17
C ASN A 103 -3.78 -3.10 -15.15
N SER A 104 -2.59 -2.61 -14.76
CA SER A 104 -1.37 -2.73 -15.57
C SER A 104 -0.87 -4.16 -15.72
N PHE A 105 -0.99 -4.98 -14.66
CA PHE A 105 -0.65 -6.40 -14.69
C PHE A 105 -1.62 -7.24 -15.54
N LEU A 106 -2.94 -7.00 -15.41
CA LEU A 106 -3.93 -7.65 -16.26
C LEU A 106 -3.75 -7.28 -17.74
N ARG A 107 -3.44 -6.01 -18.04
CA ARG A 107 -3.08 -5.59 -19.40
C ARG A 107 -1.88 -6.37 -19.93
N HIS A 108 -0.80 -6.49 -19.16
CA HIS A 108 0.37 -7.28 -19.57
C HIS A 108 0.08 -8.77 -19.82
N ILE A 109 -0.76 -9.41 -19.00
CA ILE A 109 -1.16 -10.81 -19.21
C ILE A 109 -2.02 -10.94 -20.47
N VAL A 110 -3.01 -10.07 -20.64
CA VAL A 110 -3.92 -10.11 -21.79
C VAL A 110 -3.15 -9.80 -23.07
N GLU A 111 -2.26 -8.80 -23.06
CA GLU A 111 -1.37 -8.48 -24.17
C GLU A 111 -0.41 -9.63 -24.48
N GLY A 112 0.15 -10.29 -23.46
CA GLY A 112 1.00 -11.46 -23.61
C GLY A 112 0.28 -12.69 -24.18
N PHE A 113 -1.03 -12.81 -23.97
CA PHE A 113 -1.83 -13.95 -24.43
C PHE A 113 -2.56 -13.70 -25.76
N THR A 114 -2.98 -12.47 -26.02
CA THR A 114 -3.78 -12.10 -27.21
C THR A 114 -2.96 -11.35 -28.27
N GLY A 115 -1.77 -10.86 -27.93
CA GLY A 115 -0.93 -10.06 -28.84
C GLY A 115 -1.53 -8.71 -29.21
N GLN A 116 -2.62 -8.29 -28.56
CA GLN A 116 -3.42 -7.13 -28.91
C GLN A 116 -3.68 -6.28 -27.66
N SER A 117 -3.40 -4.98 -27.72
CA SER A 117 -3.63 -4.05 -26.61
C SER A 117 -5.12 -3.69 -26.53
N ILE A 118 -5.80 -4.24 -25.53
CA ILE A 118 -7.22 -3.95 -25.27
C ILE A 118 -7.30 -2.84 -24.22
N GLN A 119 -7.82 -1.67 -24.62
CA GLN A 119 -8.17 -0.58 -23.70
C GLN A 119 -9.44 -0.95 -22.91
N LEU A 120 -9.26 -1.61 -21.76
CA LEU A 120 -10.35 -1.89 -20.83
C LEU A 120 -10.68 -0.60 -20.04
N ASN A 121 -11.72 0.12 -20.47
CA ASN A 121 -12.32 1.24 -19.74
C ASN A 121 -13.32 0.69 -18.72
N ILE A 122 -12.86 0.38 -17.52
CA ILE A 122 -13.76 0.16 -16.38
C ILE A 122 -14.00 1.54 -15.78
N ALA A 123 -15.15 2.14 -16.10
CA ALA A 123 -15.57 3.40 -15.52
C ALA A 123 -15.77 3.21 -14.00
N MET A 124 -14.88 3.79 -13.19
CA MET A 124 -15.19 4.14 -11.81
C MET A 124 -15.70 5.58 -11.83
N GLN A 125 -16.99 5.74 -11.54
CA GLN A 125 -17.60 7.01 -11.21
C GLN A 125 -16.94 7.53 -9.94
N ASP A 126 -16.15 8.60 -10.05
CA ASP A 126 -15.76 9.42 -8.90
C ASP A 126 -16.28 10.82 -9.20
N ASP A 127 -17.42 11.15 -8.59
CA ASP A 127 -17.95 12.52 -8.50
C ASP A 127 -17.19 13.26 -7.39
N ALA A 128 -16.48 14.32 -7.75
CA ALA A 128 -16.44 15.58 -6.99
C ALA A 128 -15.49 16.58 -7.67
N ASP A 129 -16.11 17.56 -8.35
CA ASP A 129 -15.88 18.99 -8.15
C ASP A 129 -14.45 19.46 -7.87
N ASN A 130 -13.84 20.09 -8.88
CA ASN A 130 -13.25 21.41 -8.71
C ASN A 130 -13.36 22.21 -10.01
N ALA A 131 -14.32 23.14 -10.00
CA ALA A 131 -14.44 24.22 -10.95
C ALA A 131 -13.22 25.15 -10.90
N HIS A 132 -12.87 25.74 -12.04
CA HIS A 132 -12.86 27.19 -12.30
C HIS A 132 -12.09 27.46 -13.60
N LYS A 133 -12.74 27.81 -14.71
CA LYS A 133 -13.33 29.13 -15.06
C LYS A 133 -12.28 30.13 -15.55
N TYR A 134 -12.17 30.29 -16.87
CA TYR A 134 -11.94 31.56 -17.60
C TYR A 134 -12.64 31.42 -18.97
N THR A 135 -13.87 31.92 -19.10
CA THR A 135 -14.27 33.18 -19.78
C THR A 135 -14.02 33.23 -21.29
N GLU A 136 -15.16 33.35 -21.96
CA GLU A 136 -15.53 33.62 -23.35
C GLU A 136 -14.99 34.96 -23.94
N ILE A 137 -15.33 35.22 -25.22
CA ILE A 137 -15.25 36.48 -26.03
C ILE A 137 -13.92 36.62 -26.84
N ASP A 138 -13.82 36.90 -28.15
CA ASP A 138 -14.71 37.38 -29.23
C ASP A 138 -14.19 36.95 -30.63
N ALA A 139 -15.06 36.98 -31.63
CA ALA A 139 -14.73 36.72 -33.04
C ALA A 139 -14.20 37.98 -33.77
N VAL A 140 -13.14 37.85 -34.58
CA VAL A 140 -12.89 38.73 -35.75
C VAL A 140 -12.29 37.92 -36.90
N ALA A 141 -12.96 37.96 -38.04
CA ALA A 141 -12.53 37.38 -39.31
C ALA A 141 -11.41 38.20 -39.97
N GLY A 142 -10.47 37.54 -40.65
CA GLY A 142 -9.57 38.22 -41.59
C GLY A 142 -8.37 37.43 -42.10
N SER A 143 -8.53 36.85 -43.28
CA SER A 143 -7.53 36.72 -44.36
C SER A 143 -6.44 35.64 -44.30
N ALA A 144 -6.72 34.60 -45.07
CA ALA A 144 -5.85 33.59 -45.70
C ALA A 144 -4.36 33.94 -45.86
N VAL A 145 -3.49 33.16 -45.21
CA VAL A 145 -2.14 32.78 -45.70
C VAL A 145 -1.76 31.40 -45.13
N ASP A 146 -1.74 30.37 -45.97
CA ASP A 146 -1.00 29.08 -45.82
C ASP A 146 -1.14 28.31 -44.48
N ASP A 147 -2.37 28.06 -44.04
CA ASP A 147 -2.72 27.64 -42.66
C ASP A 147 -2.70 26.11 -42.38
N THR A 148 -2.38 25.24 -43.34
CA THR A 148 -2.72 23.80 -43.18
C THR A 148 -1.63 22.96 -42.51
N GLU A 149 -0.37 23.41 -42.50
CA GLU A 149 0.77 22.65 -41.96
C GLU A 149 1.13 23.10 -40.54
N GLN A 150 1.00 24.40 -40.25
CA GLN A 150 1.26 24.98 -38.93
C GLN A 150 0.14 24.66 -37.93
N ALA A 151 -1.12 24.60 -38.37
CA ALA A 151 -2.24 24.15 -37.54
C ALA A 151 -2.09 22.66 -37.14
N LYS A 152 -1.60 21.81 -38.06
CA LYS A 152 -1.36 20.39 -37.79
C LYS A 152 -0.18 20.14 -36.84
N LEU A 153 0.91 20.93 -36.94
CA LEU A 153 2.00 20.86 -35.97
C LEU A 153 1.57 21.39 -34.59
N ALA A 154 0.74 22.43 -34.53
CA ALA A 154 0.21 22.95 -33.28
C ALA A 154 -0.78 21.98 -32.62
N GLU A 155 -1.64 21.30 -33.40
CA GLU A 155 -2.51 20.23 -32.92
C GLU A 155 -1.71 19.02 -32.43
N GLN A 156 -0.68 18.58 -33.17
CA GLN A 156 0.20 17.49 -32.74
C GLN A 156 0.99 17.84 -31.47
N GLN A 157 1.49 19.07 -31.35
CA GLN A 157 2.16 19.53 -30.13
C GLN A 157 1.17 19.67 -28.96
N ALA A 158 -0.07 20.08 -29.22
CA ALA A 158 -1.11 20.18 -28.19
C ALA A 158 -1.56 18.79 -27.70
N GLU A 159 -1.71 17.80 -28.59
CA GLU A 159 -1.99 16.40 -28.23
C GLU A 159 -0.82 15.79 -27.44
N GLN A 160 0.42 16.02 -27.88
CA GLN A 160 1.61 15.49 -27.20
C GLN A 160 1.85 16.16 -25.83
N GLN A 161 1.53 17.46 -25.72
CA GLN A 161 1.57 18.19 -24.45
C GLN A 161 0.43 17.76 -23.53
N ALA A 162 -0.75 17.40 -24.07
CA ALA A 162 -1.86 16.87 -23.30
C ALA A 162 -1.54 15.47 -22.73
N GLU A 163 -0.95 14.56 -23.53
CA GLU A 163 -0.48 13.26 -23.05
C GLU A 163 0.62 13.38 -21.98
N LEU A 164 1.58 14.30 -22.16
CA LEU A 164 2.63 14.54 -21.18
C LEU A 164 2.09 15.12 -19.87
N ASN A 165 1.10 16.02 -19.96
CA ASN A 165 0.43 16.59 -18.79
C ASN A 165 -0.39 15.52 -18.06
N GLU A 166 -1.08 14.63 -18.77
CA GLU A 166 -1.79 13.49 -18.17
C GLU A 166 -0.82 12.56 -17.43
N LEU A 167 0.32 12.21 -18.06
CA LEU A 167 1.35 11.38 -17.43
C LEU A 167 1.94 12.04 -16.18
N LYS A 168 2.18 13.36 -16.19
CA LYS A 168 2.65 14.11 -15.02
C LYS A 168 1.61 14.14 -13.89
N VAL A 169 0.33 14.26 -14.21
CA VAL A 169 -0.75 14.16 -13.22
C VAL A 169 -0.80 12.75 -12.61
N GLN A 170 -0.60 11.71 -13.41
CA GLN A 170 -0.52 10.33 -12.90
C GLN A 170 0.73 10.11 -12.03
N LEU A 171 1.88 10.65 -12.42
CA LEU A 171 3.14 10.53 -11.68
C LEU A 171 3.08 11.27 -10.34
N SER A 172 2.56 12.50 -10.31
CA SER A 172 2.39 13.26 -9.07
C SER A 172 1.39 12.61 -8.11
N ALA A 173 0.32 12.00 -8.63
CA ALA A 173 -0.59 11.19 -7.80
C ALA A 173 0.10 9.94 -7.24
N PHE A 174 1.00 9.30 -8.01
CA PHE A 174 1.81 8.18 -7.54
C PHE A 174 2.78 8.59 -6.44
N GLU A 175 3.52 9.69 -6.63
CA GLU A 175 4.43 10.26 -5.63
C GLU A 175 3.69 10.56 -4.33
N GLN A 176 2.53 11.22 -4.40
CA GLN A 176 1.71 11.51 -3.23
C GLN A 176 1.25 10.24 -2.48
N ASN A 177 0.95 9.17 -3.21
CA ASN A 177 0.55 7.90 -2.60
C ASN A 177 1.74 7.17 -1.99
N ALA A 178 2.91 7.23 -2.63
CA ALA A 178 4.16 6.71 -2.07
C ALA A 178 4.51 7.44 -0.76
N ASP A 179 4.40 8.78 -0.73
CA ASP A 179 4.66 9.58 0.47
C ASP A 179 3.68 9.28 1.61
N LYS A 180 2.41 9.01 1.29
CA LYS A 180 1.42 8.60 2.30
C LYS A 180 1.77 7.23 2.86
N TYR A 181 2.13 6.28 2.00
CA TYR A 181 2.52 4.94 2.41
C TYR A 181 3.78 4.96 3.28
N GLU A 182 4.80 5.73 2.88
CA GLU A 182 6.02 5.88 3.66
C GLU A 182 5.73 6.48 5.05
N ARG A 183 4.89 7.52 5.12
CA ARG A 183 4.45 8.09 6.41
C ARG A 183 3.70 7.06 7.26
N HIS A 184 2.87 6.21 6.67
CA HIS A 184 2.22 5.13 7.40
C HIS A 184 3.23 4.11 7.98
N LEU A 185 4.24 3.73 7.19
CA LEU A 185 5.30 2.83 7.67
C LEU A 185 6.12 3.48 8.79
N GLN A 186 6.49 4.75 8.63
CA GLN A 186 7.20 5.52 9.65
C GLN A 186 6.39 5.62 10.94
N ASN A 187 5.08 5.90 10.86
CA ASN A 187 4.19 5.93 12.02
C ASN A 187 4.09 4.56 12.72
N ALA A 188 3.96 3.48 11.96
CA ALA A 188 3.90 2.13 12.51
C ALA A 188 5.22 1.74 13.20
N LEU A 189 6.36 2.08 12.59
CA LEU A 189 7.68 1.85 13.17
C LEU A 189 7.88 2.69 14.45
N THR A 190 7.49 3.96 14.42
CA THR A 190 7.62 4.87 15.57
C THR A 190 6.78 4.40 16.76
N TYR A 191 5.54 3.95 16.49
CA TYR A 191 4.69 3.32 17.48
C TYR A 191 5.35 2.05 18.05
N PHE A 192 5.95 1.23 17.19
CA PHE A 192 6.62 0.00 17.62
C PHE A 192 7.82 0.29 18.53
N ILE A 193 8.68 1.24 18.15
CA ILE A 193 9.84 1.64 18.97
C ILE A 193 9.37 2.08 20.36
N TYR A 194 8.34 2.93 20.43
CA TYR A 194 7.82 3.43 21.69
C TYR A 194 7.13 2.36 22.54
N GLU A 195 6.35 1.44 21.95
CA GLU A 195 5.57 0.48 22.75
C GLU A 195 6.30 -0.81 23.08
N TYR A 196 7.18 -1.27 22.18
CA TYR A 196 7.75 -2.61 22.27
C TYR A 196 9.27 -2.66 22.44
N GLU A 197 10.00 -1.66 21.96
CA GLU A 197 11.47 -1.65 22.09
C GLU A 197 11.96 -0.78 23.25
N SER A 198 11.23 0.29 23.58
CA SER A 198 11.58 1.16 24.70
C SER A 198 11.00 0.71 26.04
N ASP A 199 11.75 0.96 27.11
CA ASP A 199 11.35 0.64 28.47
C ASP A 199 10.81 1.89 29.19
N SER A 200 9.86 1.67 30.08
CA SER A 200 9.34 2.67 31.03
C SER A 200 10.26 2.90 32.23
N ARG A 201 11.21 1.99 32.47
CA ARG A 201 12.16 2.05 33.59
C ARG A 201 13.59 2.01 33.08
N SER A 202 14.49 2.67 33.79
CA SER A 202 15.91 2.63 33.47
C SER A 202 16.77 2.76 34.71
N ARG A 203 18.08 2.54 34.52
CA ARG A 203 19.11 2.77 35.54
C ARG A 203 19.55 4.23 35.62
N CYS A 204 19.15 5.05 34.64
CA CYS A 204 19.53 6.44 34.49
C CYS A 204 18.38 7.36 34.96
N GLU A 205 18.67 8.64 35.18
CA GLU A 205 17.64 9.67 35.41
C GLU A 205 16.77 9.83 34.16
N ILE A 206 15.44 9.73 34.32
CA ILE A 206 14.46 9.84 33.23
C ILE A 206 13.39 10.88 33.56
N THR A 207 12.83 11.51 32.52
CA THR A 207 11.68 12.39 32.67
C THR A 207 10.44 11.55 32.98
N PRO A 208 9.58 11.95 33.93
CA PRO A 208 8.36 11.19 34.21
C PRO A 208 7.43 11.17 32.99
N GLY A 209 6.98 9.97 32.60
CA GLY A 209 6.06 9.77 31.47
C GLY A 209 6.73 9.58 30.11
N THR A 210 8.05 9.57 30.04
CA THR A 210 8.80 9.19 28.84
C THR A 210 9.17 7.71 28.88
N ARG A 211 9.56 7.18 27.72
CA ARG A 211 10.19 5.86 27.61
C ARG A 211 11.58 6.01 27.07
N ILE A 212 12.45 5.04 27.34
CA ILE A 212 13.88 5.15 27.03
C ILE A 212 14.42 3.88 26.40
N ILE A 213 15.52 4.04 25.66
CA ILE A 213 16.34 2.96 25.13
C ILE A 213 17.78 3.24 25.53
N GLU A 214 18.42 2.30 26.20
CA GLU A 214 19.83 2.40 26.55
C GLU A 214 20.66 2.14 25.27
N LEU A 215 21.39 3.15 24.79
CA LEU A 215 22.24 3.00 23.61
C LEU A 215 23.57 2.36 24.01
N ASN A 216 24.18 2.94 25.05
CA ASN A 216 25.50 2.65 25.58
C ASN A 216 25.50 2.86 27.11
N ASP A 217 26.63 2.64 27.78
CA ASP A 217 26.78 2.92 29.22
C ASP A 217 26.60 4.41 29.57
N TYR A 218 26.82 5.32 28.61
CA TYR A 218 26.84 6.76 28.86
C TYR A 218 25.70 7.52 28.20
N GLU A 219 24.90 6.88 27.35
CA GLU A 219 23.91 7.55 26.51
C GLU A 219 22.61 6.75 26.46
N LEU A 220 21.51 7.46 26.56
CA LEU A 220 20.18 6.92 26.41
C LEU A 220 19.40 7.73 25.37
N LEU A 221 18.55 7.05 24.63
CA LEU A 221 17.57 7.65 23.75
C LEU A 221 16.26 7.78 24.52
N GLU A 222 15.85 9.01 24.83
CA GLU A 222 14.57 9.29 25.46
C GLU A 222 13.51 9.59 24.40
N ILE A 223 12.34 9.00 24.57
CA ILE A 223 11.21 9.07 23.65
C ILE A 223 10.03 9.68 24.38
N THR A 224 9.61 10.85 23.91
CA THR A 224 8.46 11.58 24.45
C THR A 224 7.28 11.46 23.50
N LYS A 225 6.12 11.04 24.02
CA LYS A 225 4.88 11.02 23.26
C LYS A 225 4.22 12.40 23.37
N LEU A 226 4.13 13.10 22.25
CA LEU A 226 3.44 14.39 22.16
C LEU A 226 1.94 14.15 21.96
N GLU A 227 1.11 14.90 22.69
CA GLU A 227 -0.33 14.84 22.50
C GLU A 227 -0.72 15.43 21.13
N GLY A 228 -1.44 14.64 20.33
CA GLY A 228 -1.90 14.98 18.99
C GLY A 228 -2.53 13.77 18.29
N ASP A 229 -3.41 14.02 17.32
CA ASP A 229 -3.94 13.01 16.40
C ASP A 229 -3.48 13.33 14.97
N PRO A 230 -2.53 12.58 14.37
CA PRO A 230 -1.89 11.36 14.90
C PRO A 230 -0.85 11.64 15.99
N ALA A 231 -0.61 10.64 16.86
CA ALA A 231 0.38 10.72 17.93
C ALA A 231 1.78 10.93 17.34
N ARG A 232 2.45 12.00 17.76
CA ARG A 232 3.84 12.30 17.37
C ARG A 232 4.79 11.89 18.47
N TYR A 233 5.97 11.44 18.08
CA TYR A 233 7.01 11.01 19.00
C TYR A 233 8.25 11.84 18.76
N GLU A 234 8.88 12.27 19.85
CA GLU A 234 10.12 13.03 19.83
C GLU A 234 11.23 12.17 20.40
N PHE A 235 12.34 12.05 19.66
CA PHE A 235 13.50 11.25 19.97
C PHE A 235 14.65 12.19 20.36
N VAL A 236 15.18 12.04 21.58
CA VAL A 236 16.27 12.89 22.08
C VAL A 236 17.33 12.02 22.74
N VAL A 237 18.58 12.15 22.28
CA VAL A 237 19.73 11.50 22.93
C VAL A 237 20.17 12.33 24.13
N LYS A 238 20.26 11.70 25.30
CA LYS A 238 20.71 12.33 26.54
C LYS A 238 21.82 11.50 27.21
N PRO A 239 22.72 12.15 27.97
CA PRO A 239 23.69 11.41 28.76
C PRO A 239 23.00 10.64 29.91
N CYS A 240 23.45 9.41 30.16
CA CYS A 240 22.97 8.62 31.29
C CYS A 240 23.57 9.15 32.61
N ILE A 241 22.70 9.67 33.47
CA ILE A 241 23.05 10.07 34.84
C ILE A 241 22.56 8.98 35.79
N SER A 242 23.47 8.22 36.38
CA SER A 242 23.14 7.16 37.35
C SER A 242 24.04 7.25 38.59
N ALA A 243 23.63 6.56 39.66
CA ALA A 243 24.41 6.48 40.90
C ALA A 243 25.81 5.87 40.70
N ALA A 244 26.01 5.06 39.65
CA ALA A 244 27.28 4.41 39.34
C ALA A 244 28.20 5.25 38.45
N ILE A 245 27.65 6.07 37.56
CA ILE A 245 28.43 6.78 36.52
C ILE A 245 28.73 8.25 36.90
N GLY A 246 28.08 8.76 37.95
CA GLY A 246 28.43 10.03 38.60
C GLY A 246 28.00 11.28 37.82
N HIS A 247 27.72 12.36 38.55
CA HIS A 247 27.13 13.63 38.06
C HIS A 247 28.02 14.47 37.13
N GLN A 248 29.05 13.89 36.53
CA GLN A 248 30.04 14.58 35.68
C GLN A 248 29.43 15.16 34.38
N PHE A 249 28.23 14.73 34.02
CA PHE A 249 27.46 15.26 32.88
C PHE A 249 26.35 16.25 33.27
N ARG A 250 26.20 16.56 34.57
CA ARG A 250 25.20 17.54 35.04
C ARG A 250 25.74 18.94 34.76
N SER A 251 25.32 19.55 33.65
CA SER A 251 25.61 20.98 33.40
C SER A 251 25.02 21.80 34.55
N ARG A 252 25.84 22.62 35.19
CA ARG A 252 25.41 23.58 36.23
C ARG A 252 24.34 24.52 35.72
#